data_AF-X1KDE8-F1
#
_entry.id   AF-X1KDE8-F1
#
_cell.length_a   1.000
_cell.length_b   1.000
_cell.length_c   1.000
_cell.angle_alpha   90.00
_cell.angle_beta   90.00
_cell.angle_gamma   90.00
#
_symmetry.space_group_name_H-M   'P 1'
#
loop_
_entity.id
_entity.type
_entity.pdbx_description
1 polymer ?
#
loop_
_entity_poly.entity_id
_entity_poly.type
_entity_poly.pdbx_seq_one_letter_code
_entity_poly.pdbx_strand_id
1 'polypeptide(L)'
;RPEFALELVLEIHNTGKLPVVNFAAGGVATPADAALMMQLGADGVFVGSGIFKSSDPPTMAQAIVKATTHYQDPAIIAEVSKGLGTAMPGLDIRAIPQEELLATRGW
;
A
#
# COMPACT_ATOMS: atom_id res chain seq x y z
N ARG A 1 23.14 -3.05 20.47
CA ARG A 1 23.01 -4.19 21.41
C ARG A 1 22.21 -5.27 20.71
N PRO A 2 22.84 -6.35 20.22
CA PRO A 2 22.20 -7.39 19.39
C PRO A 2 21.14 -8.23 20.12
N GLU A 3 21.01 -8.05 21.42
CA GLU A 3 20.18 -8.86 22.32
C GLU A 3 18.67 -8.55 22.17
N PHE A 4 18.33 -7.32 21.78
CA PHE A 4 16.97 -6.89 21.47
C PHE A 4 16.39 -7.56 20.21
N ALA A 5 17.24 -8.01 19.29
CA ALA A 5 16.77 -8.60 18.03
C ALA A 5 16.21 -10.01 18.24
N LEU A 6 16.79 -10.81 19.14
CA LEU A 6 16.33 -12.17 19.39
C LEU A 6 14.99 -12.19 20.14
N GLU A 7 14.84 -11.36 21.17
CA GLU A 7 13.58 -11.25 21.92
C GLU A 7 12.42 -10.83 21.01
N LEU A 8 12.65 -9.84 20.15
CA LEU A 8 11.67 -9.38 19.17
C LEU A 8 11.29 -10.48 18.16
N VAL A 9 12.27 -11.25 17.68
CA VAL A 9 12.01 -12.38 16.77
C VAL A 9 11.22 -13.48 17.47
N LEU A 10 11.51 -13.78 18.74
CA LEU A 10 10.75 -14.74 19.54
C LEU A 10 9.31 -14.26 19.76
N GLU A 11 9.10 -12.97 20.03
CA GLU A 11 7.76 -12.39 20.13
C GLU A 11 6.99 -12.52 18.81
N ILE A 12 7.60 -12.19 17.68
CA ILE A 12 7.00 -12.35 16.34
C ILE A 12 6.68 -13.82 16.06
N HIS A 13 7.56 -14.75 16.42
CA HIS A 13 7.32 -16.18 16.29
C HIS A 13 6.11 -16.64 17.11
N ASN A 14 6.00 -16.17 18.36
CA ASN A 14 4.92 -16.56 19.27
C ASN A 14 3.57 -15.93 18.90
N THR A 15 3.57 -14.68 18.44
CA THR A 15 2.34 -13.91 18.15
C THR A 15 1.91 -14.00 16.68
N GLY A 16 2.82 -14.37 15.78
CA GLY A 16 2.61 -14.39 14.33
C GLY A 16 2.49 -13.00 13.69
N LYS A 17 2.80 -11.92 14.43
CA LYS A 17 2.63 -10.53 13.96
C LYS A 17 3.76 -9.63 14.46
N LEU A 18 3.91 -8.47 13.83
CA LEU A 18 4.78 -7.41 14.34
C LEU A 18 4.15 -6.80 15.61
N PRO A 19 4.94 -6.41 16.63
CA PRO A 19 4.42 -5.76 17.84
C PRO A 19 4.11 -4.27 17.63
N VAL A 20 3.90 -3.88 16.37
CA VAL A 20 3.59 -2.52 15.92
C VAL A 20 2.63 -2.60 14.73
N VAL A 21 1.91 -1.51 14.48
CA VAL A 21 1.03 -1.40 13.32
C VAL A 21 1.86 -1.37 12.03
N ASN A 22 1.49 -2.17 11.04
CA ASN A 22 2.21 -2.34 9.79
C ASN A 22 1.39 -1.82 8.60
N PHE A 23 1.70 -0.62 8.13
CA PHE A 23 1.05 -0.02 6.97
C PHE A 23 1.78 -0.37 5.68
N ALA A 24 1.03 -0.61 4.61
CA ALA A 24 1.57 -0.63 3.26
C ALA A 24 1.76 0.80 2.74
N ALA A 25 2.86 1.06 2.04
CA ALA A 25 3.18 2.38 1.48
C ALA A 25 3.96 2.25 0.17
N GLY A 26 3.75 3.23 -0.72
CA GLY A 26 4.42 3.29 -2.03
C GLY A 26 3.63 2.59 -3.13
N GLY A 27 3.46 3.26 -4.27
CA GLY A 27 2.86 2.67 -5.48
C GLY A 27 1.34 2.46 -5.46
N VAL A 28 0.63 2.68 -4.34
CA VAL A 28 -0.84 2.60 -4.29
C VAL A 28 -1.44 3.73 -5.14
N ALA A 29 -2.05 3.38 -6.28
CA ALA A 29 -2.58 4.34 -7.25
C ALA A 29 -4.09 4.19 -7.48
N THR A 30 -4.68 3.05 -7.10
CA THR A 30 -6.08 2.72 -7.33
C THR A 30 -6.76 2.15 -6.08
N PRO A 31 -8.11 2.12 -6.04
CA PRO A 31 -8.83 1.45 -4.95
C PRO A 31 -8.52 -0.05 -4.87
N ALA A 32 -8.26 -0.70 -6.02
CA ALA A 32 -7.89 -2.11 -6.06
C ALA A 32 -6.53 -2.37 -5.40
N ASP A 33 -5.54 -1.49 -5.59
CA ASP A 33 -4.24 -1.61 -4.92
C ASP A 33 -4.39 -1.49 -3.41
N ALA A 34 -5.21 -0.54 -2.95
CA ALA A 34 -5.47 -0.34 -1.52
C ALA A 34 -6.15 -1.58 -0.91
N ALA A 35 -7.18 -2.10 -1.57
CA ALA A 35 -7.86 -3.32 -1.13
C ALA A 35 -6.92 -4.53 -1.12
N LEU A 36 -6.06 -4.68 -2.15
CA LEU A 36 -5.06 -5.75 -2.22
C LEU A 36 -4.13 -5.71 -1.01
N MET A 37 -3.61 -4.53 -0.63
CA MET A 37 -2.73 -4.41 0.53
C MET A 37 -3.40 -4.84 1.83
N MET A 38 -4.67 -4.48 2.02
CA MET A 38 -5.46 -4.94 3.16
C MET A 38 -5.67 -6.47 3.13
N GLN A 39 -5.95 -7.05 1.96
CA GLN A 39 -6.09 -8.51 1.80
C GLN A 39 -4.78 -9.28 2.08
N LEU A 40 -3.62 -8.66 1.82
CA LEU A 40 -2.30 -9.19 2.15
C LEU A 40 -1.94 -9.08 3.64
N GLY A 41 -2.82 -8.47 4.46
CA GLY A 41 -2.67 -8.38 5.91
C GLY A 41 -2.01 -7.09 6.41
N ALA A 42 -1.97 -6.03 5.59
CA ALA A 42 -1.62 -4.71 6.09
C ALA A 42 -2.70 -4.17 7.05
N ASP A 43 -2.27 -3.41 8.06
CA ASP A 43 -3.19 -2.76 9.00
C ASP A 43 -3.77 -1.45 8.45
N GLY A 44 -3.21 -0.96 7.35
CA GLY A 44 -3.64 0.26 6.66
C GLY A 44 -2.75 0.56 5.45
N VAL A 45 -3.10 1.60 4.70
CA VAL A 45 -2.36 2.05 3.52
C VAL A 45 -2.02 3.54 3.61
N PHE A 46 -0.80 3.91 3.22
CA PHE A 46 -0.40 5.30 3.00
C PHE A 46 -0.45 5.63 1.52
N VAL A 47 -1.19 6.68 1.16
CA VAL A 47 -1.32 7.14 -0.23
C VAL A 47 -1.03 8.62 -0.33
N GLY A 48 0.04 8.95 -1.06
CA GLY A 48 0.40 10.33 -1.41
C GLY A 48 0.11 10.61 -2.88
N SER A 49 1.08 10.29 -3.73
CA SER A 49 1.05 10.58 -5.17
C SER A 49 -0.13 9.92 -5.90
N GLY A 50 -0.58 8.73 -5.47
CA GLY A 50 -1.75 8.07 -6.06
C GLY A 50 -3.02 8.91 -6.00
N ILE A 51 -3.20 9.73 -4.96
CA ILE A 51 -4.31 10.67 -4.83
C ILE A 51 -3.99 11.97 -5.56
N PHE A 52 -2.91 12.65 -5.17
CA PHE A 52 -2.65 14.02 -5.62
C PHE A 52 -2.16 14.16 -7.07
N LYS A 53 -1.70 13.07 -7.70
CA LYS A 53 -1.35 13.05 -9.13
C LYS A 53 -2.42 12.36 -10.01
N SER A 54 -3.57 12.02 -9.45
CA SER A 54 -4.73 11.57 -10.24
C SER A 54 -5.44 12.75 -10.91
N SER A 55 -6.30 12.48 -11.89
CA SER A 55 -7.09 13.52 -12.55
C SER A 55 -8.16 14.15 -11.65
N ASP A 56 -8.64 13.43 -10.63
CA ASP A 56 -9.65 13.90 -9.67
C ASP A 56 -9.29 13.43 -8.24
N PRO A 57 -8.43 14.19 -7.53
CA PRO A 57 -7.94 13.79 -6.20
C PRO A 57 -9.03 13.59 -5.15
N PRO A 58 -10.06 14.46 -5.01
CA PRO A 58 -11.16 14.22 -4.08
C PRO A 58 -11.89 12.89 -4.31
N THR A 59 -12.23 12.59 -5.57
CA THR A 59 -12.93 11.35 -5.93
C THR A 59 -12.03 10.13 -5.69
N MET A 60 -10.77 10.20 -6.10
CA MET A 60 -9.78 9.14 -5.86
C MET A 60 -9.58 8.87 -4.36
N ALA A 61 -9.46 9.92 -3.53
CA ALA A 61 -9.29 9.78 -2.09
C ALA A 61 -10.49 9.08 -1.45
N GLN A 62 -11.72 9.47 -1.80
CA GLN A 62 -12.93 8.81 -1.28
C GLN A 62 -13.00 7.34 -1.70
N ALA A 63 -12.64 7.04 -2.95
CA ALA A 63 -12.63 5.68 -3.47
C ALA A 63 -11.61 4.79 -2.75
N ILE A 64 -10.39 5.30 -2.51
CA ILE A 64 -9.34 4.59 -1.76
C ILE A 64 -9.76 4.33 -0.31
N VAL A 65 -10.35 5.33 0.37
CA VAL A 65 -10.85 5.15 1.74
C VAL A 65 -11.91 4.05 1.78
N LYS A 66 -12.92 4.11 0.90
CA LYS A 66 -13.99 3.11 0.85
C LYS A 66 -13.45 1.71 0.53
N ALA A 67 -12.53 1.57 -0.42
CA ALA A 67 -11.93 0.28 -0.75
C ALA A 67 -11.06 -0.26 0.38
N THR A 68 -10.34 0.59 1.10
CA THR A 68 -9.56 0.19 2.29
C THR A 68 -10.48 -0.31 3.41
N THR A 69 -11.62 0.35 3.65
CA THR A 69 -12.59 -0.07 4.67
C THR A 69 -13.34 -1.35 4.28
N HIS A 70 -13.68 -1.52 3.00
CA HIS A 70 -14.50 -2.62 2.50
C HIS A 70 -13.71 -3.60 1.62
N TYR A 71 -12.43 -3.82 1.93
CA TYR A 71 -11.50 -4.57 1.09
C TYR A 71 -11.89 -6.05 0.84
N GLN A 72 -12.86 -6.59 1.59
CA GLN A 72 -13.39 -7.95 1.41
C GLN A 72 -14.66 -7.99 0.55
N ASP A 73 -15.24 -6.83 0.20
CA ASP A 73 -16.44 -6.74 -0.63
C ASP A 73 -16.06 -6.38 -2.07
N PRO A 74 -16.00 -7.37 -2.99
CA PRO A 74 -15.63 -7.13 -4.38
C PRO A 74 -16.64 -6.24 -5.12
N ALA A 75 -17.91 -6.20 -4.68
CA ALA A 75 -18.94 -5.34 -5.29
C ALA A 75 -18.68 -3.88 -4.95
N ILE A 76 -18.34 -3.57 -3.69
CA ILE A 76 -17.96 -2.21 -3.30
C ILE A 76 -16.69 -1.79 -4.02
N ILE A 77 -15.66 -2.64 -4.06
CA ILE A 77 -14.40 -2.33 -4.76
C ILE A 77 -14.66 -2.02 -6.25
N ALA A 78 -15.47 -2.84 -6.92
CA ALA A 78 -15.84 -2.62 -8.31
C ALA A 78 -16.63 -1.31 -8.49
N GLU A 79 -17.55 -0.99 -7.58
CA GLU A 79 -18.35 0.23 -7.65
C GLU A 79 -17.49 1.49 -7.48
N VAL A 80 -16.66 1.54 -6.44
CA VAL A 80 -15.82 2.72 -6.17
C VAL A 80 -14.67 2.88 -7.18
N SER A 81 -14.40 1.88 -8.01
CA SER A 81 -13.39 1.95 -9.07
C SER A 81 -13.93 2.56 -10.37
N LYS A 82 -15.24 2.86 -10.46
CA LYS A 82 -15.86 3.44 -11.65
C LYS A 82 -15.67 4.96 -11.71
N GLY A 83 -15.52 5.49 -12.92
CA GLY A 83 -15.58 6.93 -13.17
C GLY A 83 -14.46 7.77 -12.53
N LEU A 84 -13.35 7.16 -12.12
CA LEU A 84 -12.25 7.84 -11.40
C LEU A 84 -11.34 8.71 -12.27
N GLY A 85 -11.46 8.59 -13.60
CA GLY A 85 -10.53 9.20 -14.54
C GLY A 85 -9.18 8.48 -14.57
N THR A 86 -8.10 9.23 -14.80
CA THR A 86 -6.74 8.66 -14.91
C THR A 86 -6.05 8.63 -13.55
N ALA A 87 -5.53 7.46 -13.18
CA ALA A 87 -4.66 7.30 -12.02
C ALA A 87 -3.27 7.95 -12.26
N MET A 88 -2.47 8.01 -11.19
CA MET A 88 -1.07 8.41 -11.27
C MET A 88 -0.32 7.56 -12.33
N PRO A 89 0.48 8.19 -13.21
CA PRO A 89 1.36 7.44 -14.12
C PRO A 89 2.48 6.74 -13.35
N GLY A 90 2.73 5.48 -13.68
CA GLY A 90 3.86 4.72 -13.14
C GLY A 90 5.19 5.12 -13.80
N LEU A 91 6.30 4.87 -13.09
CA LEU A 91 7.65 4.94 -13.64
C LEU A 91 8.20 3.51 -13.77
N ASP A 92 8.74 3.17 -14.94
CA ASP A 92 9.40 1.87 -15.14
C ASP A 92 10.66 1.79 -14.26
N ILE A 93 10.88 0.64 -13.63
CA ILE A 93 12.05 0.40 -12.76
C ILE A 93 13.38 0.69 -13.45
N ARG A 94 13.48 0.46 -14.77
CA ARG A 94 14.69 0.73 -15.57
C ARG A 94 15.00 2.22 -15.70
N ALA A 95 14.02 3.07 -15.45
CA ALA A 95 14.16 4.52 -15.49
C ALA A 95 14.42 5.13 -14.11
N ILE A 96 14.42 4.32 -13.04
CA ILE A 96 14.72 4.80 -11.68
C ILE A 96 16.24 4.94 -11.52
N PRO A 97 16.76 6.12 -11.12
CA PRO A 97 18.17 6.31 -10.83
C PRO A 97 18.67 5.35 -9.75
N GLN A 98 19.93 4.89 -9.83
CA GLN A 98 20.46 3.85 -8.94
C GLN A 98 20.50 4.30 -7.48
N GLU A 99 20.65 5.59 -7.24
CA GLU A 99 20.62 6.26 -5.94
C GLU A 99 19.21 6.32 -5.31
N GLU A 100 18.15 6.16 -6.10
CA GLU A 100 16.75 6.19 -5.64
C GLU A 100 16.19 4.79 -5.36
N LEU A 101 16.94 3.72 -5.65
CA LEU A 101 16.53 2.34 -5.37
C LEU A 101 16.58 2.04 -3.88
N LEU A 102 15.44 1.62 -3.30
CA LEU A 102 15.34 1.23 -1.89
C LEU A 102 16.19 0.00 -1.54
N ALA A 103 16.49 -0.86 -2.52
CA ALA A 103 17.39 -2.00 -2.37
C ALA A 103 18.38 -2.05 -3.54
N THR A 104 19.67 -1.99 -3.23
CA THR A 104 20.76 -2.09 -4.23
C THR A 104 21.21 -3.53 -4.48
N ARG A 105 20.64 -4.50 -3.76
CA ARG A 105 20.85 -5.94 -3.96
C ARG A 105 19.53 -6.67 -4.08
N GLY A 106 19.37 -7.36 -5.19
CA GLY A 106 18.23 -8.20 -5.58
C GLY A 106 18.40 -8.50 -7.07
N TRP A 107 18.29 -9.77 -7.45
CA TRP A 107 18.33 -10.20 -8.86
C TRP A 107 16.97 -10.00 -9.52
#